data_AF-L0DRW7-F1
#
_entry.id   AF-L0DRW7-F1
#
_cell.length_a   1.000
_cell.length_b   1.000
_cell.length_c   1.000
_cell.angle_alpha   90.00
_cell.angle_beta   90.00
_cell.angle_gamma   90.00
#
_symmetry.space_group_name_H-M   'P 1'
#
loop_
_entity.id
_entity.type
_entity.pdbx_description
1 polymer ?
#
loop_
_entity_poly.entity_id
_entity_poly.type
_entity_poly.pdbx_seq_one_letter_code
_entity_poly.pdbx_strand_id
1 'polypeptide(L)' 'MRRGSSGCIVPNHRELKTGTLAGLLKQAQISPQEFLDAYHS' A
#
# COMPACT_ATOMS: atom_id res chain seq x y z
N MET A 1 -3.91 -1.08 21.80
CA MET A 1 -3.16 -0.35 20.76
C MET A 1 -4.11 0.66 20.12
N ARG A 2 -3.92 1.97 20.33
CA ARG A 2 -4.80 3.00 19.75
C ARG A 2 -4.54 3.05 18.24
N ARG A 3 -5.54 2.71 17.43
CA ARG A 3 -5.56 2.92 15.98
C ARG A 3 -5.76 4.42 15.71
N GLY A 4 -4.80 5.26 16.10
CA GLY A 4 -4.76 6.63 15.58
C GLY A 4 -4.62 6.51 14.06
N SER A 5 -5.55 7.11 13.31
CA SER A 5 -5.71 7.07 11.84
C SER A 5 -4.54 6.37 11.13
N SER A 6 -4.72 5.10 10.79
CA SER A 6 -3.69 4.24 10.19
C SER A 6 -3.08 4.91 8.97
N GLY A 7 -1.92 5.54 9.13
CA GLY A 7 -1.14 6.11 8.04
C GLY A 7 -0.30 5.01 7.39
N CYS A 8 -0.16 5.04 6.07
CA CYS A 8 0.78 4.22 5.32
C CYS A 8 1.91 5.11 4.83
N ILE A 9 3.15 4.84 5.25
CA ILE A 9 4.33 5.61 4.84
C ILE A 9 4.88 4.97 3.56
N VAL A 10 4.76 5.69 2.44
CA VAL A 10 5.20 5.22 1.13
C VAL A 10 6.55 5.83 0.77
N PRO A 11 7.57 5.03 0.43
CA PRO A 11 8.82 5.55 -0.11
C PRO A 11 8.61 6.28 -1.43
N ASN A 12 9.19 7.47 -1.58
CA ASN A 12 9.15 8.24 -2.82
C ASN A 12 10.33 7.87 -3.74
N HIS A 13 10.16 6.86 -4.56
CA HIS A 13 11.15 6.42 -5.54
C HIS A 13 10.46 5.91 -6.81
N ARG A 14 11.20 5.81 -7.92
CA ARG A 14 10.63 5.42 -9.23
C ARG A 14 10.05 4.00 -9.25
N GLU A 15 10.69 3.04 -8.58
CA GLU A 15 10.28 1.62 -8.62
C GLU A 15 10.31 0.99 -7.22
N LEU A 16 9.22 0.34 -6.83
CA LEU A 16 9.08 -0.41 -5.57
C LEU A 16 9.55 -1.85 -5.76
N LYS A 17 10.33 -2.34 -4.80
CA LYS A 17 10.51 -3.79 -4.65
C LYS A 17 9.16 -4.43 -4.32
N THR A 18 8.88 -5.62 -4.87
CA THR A 18 7.61 -6.32 -4.66
C THR A 18 7.29 -6.56 -3.18
N GLY A 19 8.31 -6.89 -2.38
CA GLY A 19 8.15 -7.07 -0.93
C GLY A 19 7.76 -5.78 -0.19
N THR A 20 8.25 -4.63 -0.64
CA THR A 20 7.87 -3.32 -0.11
C THR A 20 6.44 -2.98 -0.48
N LEU A 21 6.05 -3.18 -1.75
CA LEU A 21 4.68 -2.98 -2.21
C LEU A 21 3.69 -3.86 -1.41
N ALA A 22 4.00 -5.13 -1.19
CA ALA A 22 3.18 -6.04 -0.39
C ALA A 22 3.02 -5.55 1.06
N GLY A 23 4.07 -5.02 1.67
CA GLY A 23 4.02 -4.40 3.00
C GLY A 23 3.10 -3.18 3.05
N LEU A 24 3.18 -2.30 2.05
CA LEU A 24 2.36 -1.10 1.95
C LEU A 24 0.88 -1.42 1.80
N LEU A 25 0.53 -2.36 0.90
CA LEU A 25 -0.86 -2.80 0.72
C LEU A 25 -1.42 -3.40 2.02
N LYS A 26 -0.62 -4.19 2.73
CA LYS A 26 -0.99 -4.73 4.04
C LYS A 26 -1.21 -3.64 5.08
N GLN A 27 -0.34 -2.63 5.16
CA GLN A 27 -0.51 -1.52 6.10
C GLN A 27 -1.73 -0.65 5.77
N ALA A 28 -2.02 -0.46 4.50
CA ALA A 28 -3.19 0.26 3.99
C ALA A 28 -4.50 -0.57 4.09
N GLN A 29 -4.41 -1.86 4.40
CA GLN A 29 -5.55 -2.81 4.42
C GLN A 29 -6.24 -2.94 3.05
N ILE A 30 -5.47 -2.84 1.96
CA ILE A 30 -5.94 -2.92 0.56
C ILE A 30 -5.47 -4.24 -0.05
N SER A 31 -6.33 -4.88 -0.84
CA SER A 31 -5.95 -6.09 -1.59
C SER A 31 -5.17 -5.76 -2.87
N PRO A 32 -4.30 -6.64 -3.38
CA PRO A 32 -3.63 -6.42 -4.66
C PRO A 32 -4.60 -6.19 -5.82
N GLN A 33 -5.75 -6.87 -5.82
CA GLN A 33 -6.77 -6.71 -6.87
C GLN A 33 -7.39 -5.32 -6.83
N GLU A 34 -7.83 -4.87 -5.65
CA GLU A 34 -8.40 -3.53 -5.47
C GLU A 34 -7.42 -2.42 -5.89
N PHE A 35 -6.13 -2.60 -5.59
CA PHE A 35 -5.09 -1.69 -6.03
C PHE A 35 -4.96 -1.65 -7.57
N LEU A 36 -4.99 -2.82 -8.23
CA LEU A 36 -4.89 -2.90 -9.69
C LEU A 36 -6.14 -2.32 -10.36
N ASP A 37 -7.34 -2.60 -9.83
CA ASP A 37 -8.59 -2.06 -10.35
C ASP A 37 -8.60 -0.53 -10.32
N ALA A 38 -8.12 0.08 -9.22
CA ALA A 38 -7.99 1.54 -9.10
C ALA A 38 -6.85 2.14 -9.93
N TYR A 39 -5.84 1.35 -10.31
CA TYR A 39 -4.75 1.80 -11.18
C TYR A 39 -5.14 1.81 -12.66
N HIS A 40 -6.03 0.90 -13.06
CA HIS A 40 -6.50 0.78 -14.44
C HIS A 40 -7.69 1.68 -14.80
N SER A 41 -8.30 2.34 -13.81
CA SER A 41 -9.37 3.35 -13.97
C SER A 41 -8.81 4.73 -14.27
#